data_AF-A0A1F8FUW5-F1
#
_entry.id   AF-A0A1F8FUW5-F1
#
_cell.length_a   1.000
_cell.length_b   1.000
_cell.length_c   1.000
_cell.angle_alpha   90.00
_cell.angle_beta   90.00
_cell.angle_gamma   90.00
#
_symmetry.space_group_name_H-M   'P 1'
#
loop_
_entity.id
_entity.type
_entity.pdbx_description
1 polymer ?
#
loop_
_entity_poly.entity_id
_entity_poly.type
_entity_poly.pdbx_seq_one_letter_code
_entity_poly.pdbx_strand_id
1 'polypeptide(L)'
;MATETAPVVDANPAFLWASIDRAIVMTQYDLRGFAHPLGFRYEKFASAKCFSYIPGNFIGFAAGYAKTPQQPTIEYSMNMPFEEQLEVCKKLRVSCECRSQVEAIQLIVKEILEQHKQYQILHPADSYVKLLQPDNYWGKPVLALAQAFEVEVPS
;
A
#
# COMPACT_ATOMS: atom_id res chain seq x y z
N MET A 1 21.76 6.12 16.14
CA MET A 1 20.80 7.10 15.56
C MET A 1 19.44 6.77 16.14
N ALA A 2 18.77 7.75 16.74
CA ALA A 2 17.42 7.53 17.26
C ALA A 2 16.50 7.25 16.07
N THR A 3 15.89 6.06 16.04
CA THR A 3 14.72 5.80 15.21
C THR A 3 13.62 6.73 15.74
N GLU A 4 13.37 7.83 15.04
CA GLU A 4 12.11 8.55 15.16
C GLU A 4 11.02 7.54 14.83
N THR A 5 10.39 6.97 15.86
CA THR A 5 9.15 6.23 15.72
C THR A 5 8.18 7.17 15.03
N ALA A 6 7.65 6.74 13.88
CA ALA A 6 6.66 7.52 13.18
C ALA A 6 5.55 7.87 14.18
N PRO A 7 5.16 9.15 14.33
CA PRO A 7 4.02 9.47 15.15
C PRO A 7 2.83 8.76 14.48
N VAL A 8 2.37 7.67 15.08
CA VAL A 8 1.01 7.18 14.87
C VAL A 8 0.17 8.33 15.40
N VAL A 9 -0.21 9.22 14.49
CA VAL A 9 -0.92 10.43 14.87
C VAL A 9 -2.20 9.95 15.53
N ASP A 10 -2.47 10.45 16.73
CA ASP A 10 -3.82 10.56 17.30
C ASP A 10 -4.63 11.48 16.36
N ALA A 11 -4.81 11.04 15.11
CA ALA A 11 -5.48 11.77 14.08
C ALA A 11 -6.95 11.79 14.45
N ASN A 12 -7.58 12.96 14.31
CA ASN A 12 -9.02 13.08 14.38
C ASN A 12 -9.65 11.94 13.54
N PRO A 13 -10.56 11.11 14.09
CA PRO A 13 -11.15 9.98 13.38
C PRO A 13 -11.67 10.34 11.98
N ALA A 14 -12.27 11.52 11.82
CA ALA A 14 -12.76 12.01 10.52
C ALA A 14 -11.63 12.28 9.50
N PHE A 15 -10.45 12.71 9.96
CA PHE A 15 -9.28 12.91 9.10
C PHE A 15 -8.71 11.57 8.63
N LEU A 16 -8.69 10.57 9.52
CA LEU A 16 -8.21 9.24 9.19
C LEU A 16 -9.13 8.56 8.18
N TRP A 17 -10.45 8.68 8.33
CA TRP A 17 -11.42 8.14 7.38
C TRP A 17 -11.27 8.73 5.98
N ALA A 18 -11.17 10.05 5.87
CA ALA A 18 -10.93 10.73 4.59
C ALA A 18 -9.61 10.29 3.95
N SER A 19 -8.60 9.95 4.75
CA SER A 19 -7.31 9.45 4.28
C SER A 19 -7.42 8.01 3.75
N ILE A 20 -8.22 7.16 4.39
CA ILE A 20 -8.50 5.79 3.95
C ILE A 20 -9.26 5.80 2.62
N ASP A 21 -10.34 6.57 2.50
CA ASP A 21 -11.11 6.66 1.25
C ASP A 21 -10.26 7.18 0.10
N ARG A 22 -9.43 8.20 0.38
CA ARG A 22 -8.48 8.72 -0.59
C ARG A 22 -7.47 7.67 -1.02
N ALA A 23 -6.91 6.89 -0.10
CA ALA A 23 -5.98 5.81 -0.42
C ALA A 23 -6.64 4.75 -1.31
N ILE A 24 -7.87 4.33 -0.98
CA ILE A 24 -8.65 3.37 -1.78
C ILE A 24 -8.83 3.88 -3.21
N VAL A 25 -9.32 5.11 -3.37
CA VAL A 25 -9.55 5.71 -4.69
C VAL A 25 -8.24 5.82 -5.47
N MET A 26 -7.18 6.37 -4.88
CA MET A 26 -5.91 6.59 -5.57
C MET A 26 -5.28 5.27 -6.02
N THR A 27 -5.26 4.25 -5.15
CA THR A 27 -4.72 2.94 -5.50
C THR A 27 -5.53 2.23 -6.59
N GLN A 28 -6.86 2.40 -6.64
CA GLN A 28 -7.66 1.88 -7.75
C GLN A 28 -7.30 2.54 -9.09
N TYR A 29 -6.93 3.83 -9.09
CA TYR A 29 -6.46 4.50 -10.30
C TYR A 29 -5.09 3.94 -10.73
N ASP A 30 -4.17 3.76 -9.79
CA ASP A 30 -2.83 3.18 -10.04
C ASP A 30 -2.93 1.79 -10.66
N LEU A 31 -3.75 0.90 -10.08
CA LEU A 31 -3.92 -0.48 -10.54
C LEU A 31 -4.53 -0.59 -11.95
N ARG A 32 -5.23 0.45 -12.40
CA ARG A 32 -5.90 0.48 -13.71
C ARG A 32 -5.11 1.26 -14.76
N GLY A 33 -3.97 1.86 -14.40
CA GLY A 33 -3.20 2.71 -15.31
C GLY A 33 -3.90 4.02 -15.66
N PHE A 34 -4.79 4.50 -14.80
CA PHE A 34 -5.36 5.83 -14.93
C PHE A 34 -4.36 6.90 -14.46
N ALA A 35 -4.60 8.15 -14.85
CA ALA A 35 -3.80 9.25 -14.35
C ALA A 35 -3.94 9.34 -12.82
N HIS A 36 -2.84 9.18 -12.10
CA HIS A 36 -2.81 9.40 -10.66
C HIS A 36 -3.18 10.88 -10.40
N PRO A 37 -3.92 11.23 -9.33
CA PRO A 37 -4.28 12.61 -9.03
C PRO A 37 -3.10 13.59 -8.86
N LEU A 38 -1.87 13.08 -8.77
CA LEU A 38 -0.64 13.87 -8.77
C LEU A 38 -0.03 14.10 -10.17
N GLY A 39 -0.75 13.78 -11.25
CA GLY A 39 -0.45 14.21 -12.62
C GLY A 39 0.37 13.23 -13.48
N PHE A 40 0.64 12.01 -13.02
CA PHE A 40 1.37 11.00 -13.80
C PHE A 40 0.41 9.98 -14.41
N ARG A 41 0.61 9.65 -15.69
CA ARG A 41 -0.14 8.58 -16.39
C ARG A 41 0.86 7.50 -16.81
N TYR A 42 0.62 6.28 -16.35
CA TYR A 42 1.34 5.09 -16.81
C TYR A 42 0.32 4.09 -17.35
N GLU A 43 0.62 3.46 -18.47
CA GLU A 43 -0.20 2.35 -18.96
C GLU A 43 -0.13 1.18 -17.97
N LYS A 44 -1.23 0.43 -17.85
CA LYS A 44 -1.26 -0.77 -17.01
C LYS A 44 -0.17 -1.74 -17.47
N PHE A 45 0.61 -2.27 -16.52
CA PHE A 45 1.77 -3.14 -16.78
C PHE A 45 3.00 -2.46 -17.42
N ALA A 46 3.03 -1.13 -17.56
CA ALA A 46 4.16 -0.43 -18.17
C ALA A 46 5.43 -0.39 -17.31
N SER A 47 5.32 -0.54 -15.99
CA SER A 47 6.47 -0.42 -15.09
C SER A 47 6.31 -1.26 -13.82
N ALA A 48 7.07 -2.35 -13.73
CA ALA A 48 7.17 -3.15 -12.52
C ALA A 48 7.73 -2.33 -11.34
N LYS A 49 8.62 -1.38 -11.63
CA LYS A 49 9.10 -0.40 -10.66
C LYS A 49 7.97 0.41 -10.05
N CYS A 50 7.11 1.03 -10.86
CA CYS A 50 5.99 1.81 -10.33
C CYS A 50 5.00 0.92 -9.57
N PHE A 51 4.74 -0.29 -10.06
CA PHE A 51 3.88 -1.25 -9.40
C PHE A 51 4.36 -1.60 -7.98
N SER A 52 5.65 -1.84 -7.79
CA SER A 52 6.20 -2.22 -6.48
C SER A 52 6.11 -1.13 -5.41
N TYR A 53 5.86 0.12 -5.81
CA TYR A 53 5.59 1.24 -4.89
C TYR A 53 4.11 1.34 -4.46
N ILE A 54 3.15 0.75 -5.21
CA ILE A 54 1.71 0.87 -4.93
C ILE A 54 1.35 0.51 -3.47
N PRO A 55 1.82 -0.62 -2.90
CA PRO A 55 1.44 -1.02 -1.55
C PRO A 55 1.94 -0.05 -0.47
N GLY A 56 3.18 0.45 -0.63
CA GLY A 56 3.76 1.42 0.30
C GLY A 56 3.08 2.79 0.20
N ASN A 57 2.68 3.21 -1.01
CA ASN A 57 1.88 4.42 -1.22
C ASN A 57 0.53 4.29 -0.55
N PHE A 58 -0.17 3.16 -0.74
CA PHE A 58 -1.46 2.91 -0.12
C PHE A 58 -1.39 3.08 1.39
N ILE A 59 -0.44 2.40 2.06
CA ILE A 59 -0.29 2.51 3.52
C ILE A 59 0.09 3.93 3.94
N GLY A 60 0.99 4.57 3.21
CA GLY A 60 1.40 5.95 3.49
C GLY A 60 0.25 6.95 3.46
N PHE A 61 -0.66 6.81 2.49
CA PHE A 61 -1.89 7.61 2.43
C PHE A 61 -2.88 7.21 3.51
N ALA A 62 -3.16 5.91 3.65
CA ALA A 62 -4.21 5.41 4.54
C ALA A 62 -3.89 5.66 6.03
N ALA A 63 -2.61 5.56 6.41
CA ALA A 63 -2.16 5.84 7.77
C ALA A 63 -2.02 7.35 8.09
N GLY A 64 -2.27 8.23 7.12
CA GLY A 64 -2.19 9.68 7.33
C GLY A 64 -0.77 10.18 7.60
N TYR A 65 0.27 9.47 7.12
CA TYR A 65 1.67 9.90 7.31
C TYR A 65 2.01 11.18 6.55
N ALA A 66 1.14 11.64 5.65
CA ALA A 66 1.28 12.90 4.95
C ALA A 66 0.95 14.07 5.89
N LYS A 67 1.97 14.69 6.48
CA LYS A 67 1.80 15.98 7.19
C LYS A 67 1.46 17.12 6.23
N THR A 68 1.81 16.98 4.94
CA THR A 68 1.48 17.89 3.83
C THR A 68 1.30 17.09 2.53
N PRO A 69 0.56 17.61 1.52
CA PRO A 69 0.31 16.91 0.25
C PRO A 69 1.56 16.55 -0.59
N GLN A 70 2.73 17.12 -0.27
CA GLN A 70 3.97 17.00 -1.06
C GLN A 70 5.02 16.06 -0.45
N GLN A 71 4.83 15.52 0.75
CA GLN A 71 5.80 14.59 1.33
C GLN A 71 5.54 13.15 0.86
N PRO A 72 6.49 12.50 0.17
CA PRO A 72 6.34 11.11 -0.23
C PRO A 72 6.36 10.21 1.01
N THR A 73 5.18 9.78 1.42
CA THR A 73 4.92 8.92 2.60
C THR A 73 5.45 7.50 2.46
N ILE A 74 5.92 7.13 1.26
CA ILE A 74 6.31 5.77 0.94
C ILE A 74 7.61 5.34 1.63
N GLU A 75 8.54 6.27 1.85
CA GLU A 75 9.84 5.97 2.48
C GLU A 75 9.67 5.42 3.90
N TYR A 76 8.65 5.87 4.62
CA TYR A 76 8.33 5.33 5.94
C TYR A 76 7.91 3.86 5.85
N SER A 77 6.96 3.52 4.98
CA SER A 77 6.52 2.14 4.80
C SER A 77 7.65 1.24 4.26
N MET A 78 8.47 1.76 3.36
CA MET A 78 9.57 1.00 2.75
C MET A 78 10.69 0.65 3.75
N ASN A 79 10.94 1.51 4.75
CA ASN A 79 12.01 1.32 5.73
C ASN A 79 11.55 0.71 7.07
N MET A 80 10.25 0.72 7.36
CA MET A 80 9.67 0.16 8.58
C MET A 80 9.84 -1.37 8.67
N PRO A 81 10.23 -1.96 9.80
CA PRO A 81 10.26 -3.42 9.96
C PRO A 81 8.89 -4.07 9.74
N PHE A 82 8.85 -5.34 9.34
CA PHE A 82 7.60 -6.05 9.03
C PHE A 82 6.60 -6.02 10.20
N GLU A 83 7.05 -6.29 11.43
CA GLU A 83 6.17 -6.30 12.61
C GLU A 83 5.54 -4.92 12.88
N GLU A 84 6.33 -3.85 12.77
CA GLU A 84 5.81 -2.50 12.92
C GLU A 84 4.83 -2.15 11.79
N GLN A 85 5.15 -2.58 10.57
CA GLN A 85 4.28 -2.42 9.40
C GLN A 85 2.95 -3.17 9.58
N LEU A 86 2.98 -4.36 10.17
CA LEU A 86 1.80 -5.16 10.48
C LEU A 86 0.94 -4.48 11.55
N GLU A 87 1.54 -3.93 12.60
CA GLU A 87 0.80 -3.18 13.62
C GLU A 87 0.11 -1.94 13.04
N VAL A 88 0.76 -1.24 12.11
CA VAL A 88 0.14 -0.13 11.35
C VAL A 88 -1.07 -0.63 10.56
N CYS A 89 -0.93 -1.74 9.83
CA CYS A 89 -2.04 -2.31 9.04
C CYS A 89 -3.20 -2.80 9.93
N LYS A 90 -2.91 -3.37 11.11
CA LYS A 90 -3.94 -3.75 12.09
C LYS A 90 -4.70 -2.54 12.62
N LYS A 91 -3.98 -1.47 12.98
CA LYS A 91 -4.61 -0.20 13.39
C LYS A 91 -5.47 0.37 12.27
N LEU A 92 -4.97 0.38 11.04
CA LEU A 92 -5.72 0.80 9.86
C LEU A 92 -7.03 0.01 9.70
N ARG A 93 -7.02 -1.31 9.88
CA ARG A 93 -8.24 -2.13 9.83
C ARG A 93 -9.25 -1.72 10.91
N VAL A 94 -8.79 -1.50 12.14
CA VAL A 94 -9.64 -1.03 13.25
C VAL A 94 -10.20 0.37 12.99
N SER A 95 -9.46 1.21 12.27
CA SER A 95 -9.85 2.58 11.91
C SER A 95 -10.83 2.67 10.75
N CYS A 96 -11.10 1.58 10.03
CA CYS A 96 -12.13 1.56 8.99
C CYS A 96 -13.51 1.84 9.62
N GLU A 97 -14.20 2.88 9.14
CA GLU A 97 -15.50 3.31 9.67
C GLU A 97 -16.61 2.32 9.30
N CYS A 98 -16.51 1.72 8.12
CA CYS A 98 -17.54 0.87 7.57
C CYS A 98 -16.97 -0.41 6.94
N ARG A 99 -17.84 -1.42 6.86
CA ARG A 99 -17.52 -2.72 6.25
C ARG A 99 -17.05 -2.58 4.80
N SER A 100 -17.58 -1.62 4.04
CA SER A 100 -17.20 -1.41 2.65
C SER A 100 -15.76 -0.93 2.49
N GLN A 101 -15.18 -0.20 3.45
CA GLN A 101 -13.75 0.16 3.41
C GLN A 101 -12.88 -1.10 3.57
N VAL A 102 -13.23 -1.97 4.53
CA VAL A 102 -12.52 -3.24 4.74
C VAL A 102 -12.58 -4.10 3.48
N GLU A 103 -13.76 -4.26 2.89
CA GLU A 103 -13.96 -5.05 1.67
C GLU A 103 -13.22 -4.45 0.46
N ALA A 104 -13.21 -3.12 0.31
CA ALA A 104 -12.47 -2.45 -0.75
C ALA A 104 -10.95 -2.69 -0.62
N ILE A 105 -10.41 -2.61 0.59
CA ILE A 105 -8.99 -2.87 0.84
C ILE A 105 -8.65 -4.35 0.57
N GLN A 106 -9.51 -5.28 1.00
CA GLN A 106 -9.35 -6.70 0.67
C GLN A 106 -9.29 -6.94 -0.84
N LEU A 107 -10.16 -6.29 -1.62
CA LEU A 107 -10.16 -6.38 -3.08
C LEU A 107 -8.89 -5.78 -3.70
N ILE A 108 -8.42 -4.64 -3.19
CA ILE A 108 -7.17 -4.01 -3.63
C ILE A 108 -5.98 -4.96 -3.40
N VAL A 109 -5.88 -5.55 -2.22
CA VAL A 109 -4.77 -6.47 -1.89
C VAL A 109 -4.81 -7.70 -2.80
N LYS A 110 -6.00 -8.28 -3.02
CA LYS A 110 -6.18 -9.39 -3.98
C LYS A 110 -5.75 -9.00 -5.39
N GLU A 111 -6.13 -7.81 -5.85
CA GLU A 111 -5.76 -7.33 -7.19
C GLU A 111 -4.25 -7.10 -7.31
N ILE A 112 -3.58 -6.57 -6.28
CA ILE A 112 -2.11 -6.45 -6.25
C ILE A 112 -1.46 -7.83 -6.38
N LEU A 113 -1.90 -8.81 -5.61
CA LEU A 113 -1.35 -10.16 -5.64
C LEU A 113 -1.53 -10.82 -7.02
N GLU A 114 -2.70 -10.65 -7.64
CA GLU A 114 -2.98 -11.16 -8.98
C GLU A 114 -2.15 -10.44 -10.06
N GLN A 115 -2.06 -9.11 -10.00
CA GLN A 115 -1.24 -8.35 -10.94
C GLN A 115 0.25 -8.67 -10.79
N HIS A 116 0.74 -8.96 -9.58
CA HIS A 116 2.13 -9.38 -9.38
C HIS A 116 2.46 -10.68 -10.13
N LYS A 117 1.56 -11.68 -10.09
CA LYS A 117 1.70 -12.91 -10.89
C LYS A 117 1.77 -12.60 -12.38
N GLN A 118 0.95 -11.67 -12.85
CA GLN A 118 0.96 -11.24 -14.25
C GLN A 118 2.25 -10.49 -14.61
N TYR A 119 2.78 -9.65 -13.72
CA TYR A 119 4.10 -9.01 -13.89
C TYR A 119 5.24 -10.04 -13.96
N GLN A 120 5.20 -11.12 -13.17
CA GLN A 120 6.20 -12.20 -13.26
C GLN A 120 6.20 -12.88 -14.62
N ILE A 121 5.03 -13.02 -15.26
CA ILE A 121 4.90 -13.60 -16.59
C ILE A 121 5.37 -12.63 -17.68
N LEU A 122 4.96 -11.36 -17.58
CA LEU A 122 5.23 -10.34 -18.60
C LEU A 122 6.66 -9.79 -18.54
N HIS A 123 7.25 -9.73 -17.36
CA HIS A 123 8.53 -9.07 -17.08
C HIS A 123 9.48 -9.97 -16.25
N PRO A 124 9.79 -11.20 -16.70
CA PRO A 124 10.50 -12.19 -15.89
C PRO A 124 11.94 -11.81 -15.51
N ALA A 125 12.54 -10.87 -16.24
CA ALA A 125 13.90 -10.38 -15.99
C ALA A 125 13.96 -9.04 -15.24
N ASP A 126 12.81 -8.44 -14.92
CA ASP A 126 12.77 -7.14 -14.25
C ASP A 126 13.09 -7.28 -12.76
N SER A 127 14.17 -6.63 -12.32
CA SER A 127 14.64 -6.64 -10.93
C SER A 127 13.64 -6.10 -9.89
N TYR A 128 12.60 -5.40 -10.32
CA TYR A 128 11.51 -4.92 -9.48
C TYR A 128 10.44 -5.99 -9.23
N VAL A 129 10.39 -7.05 -10.05
CA VAL A 129 9.48 -8.19 -9.87
C VAL A 129 10.11 -9.21 -8.92
N LYS A 130 10.34 -8.77 -7.67
CA LYS A 130 10.89 -9.63 -6.62
C LYS A 130 9.84 -10.62 -6.13
N LEU A 131 10.29 -11.69 -5.48
CA LEU A 131 9.40 -12.60 -4.76
C LEU A 131 8.67 -11.85 -3.64
N LEU A 132 7.48 -12.34 -3.30
CA LEU A 132 6.68 -11.81 -2.20
C LEU A 132 7.27 -12.31 -0.88
N GLN A 133 8.07 -11.47 -0.23
CA GLN A 133 8.79 -11.81 1.02
C GLN A 133 8.75 -10.63 2.00
N PRO A 134 8.75 -10.89 3.33
CA PRO A 134 8.62 -9.86 4.36
C PRO A 134 9.88 -8.99 4.54
N ASP A 135 10.99 -9.36 3.93
CA ASP A 135 12.30 -8.69 4.06
C ASP A 135 12.58 -7.69 2.93
N ASN A 136 11.75 -7.66 1.89
CA ASN A 136 11.91 -6.74 0.77
C ASN A 136 10.87 -5.61 0.79
N TYR A 137 11.24 -4.50 0.16
CA TYR A 137 10.54 -3.23 0.29
C TYR A 137 9.08 -3.24 -0.20
N TRP A 138 8.72 -4.15 -1.11
CA TRP A 138 7.38 -4.22 -1.71
C TRP A 138 6.55 -5.35 -1.09
N GLY A 139 7.18 -6.50 -0.83
CA GLY A 139 6.51 -7.68 -0.32
C GLY A 139 6.08 -7.50 1.12
N LYS A 140 6.91 -6.85 1.93
CA LYS A 140 6.61 -6.47 3.32
C LYS A 140 5.26 -5.74 3.47
N PRO A 141 5.01 -4.59 2.80
CA PRO A 141 3.73 -3.91 2.94
C PRO A 141 2.54 -4.72 2.42
N VAL A 142 2.68 -5.48 1.33
CA VAL A 142 1.60 -6.35 0.81
C VAL A 142 1.26 -7.46 1.79
N LEU A 143 2.25 -8.14 2.35
CA LEU A 143 2.06 -9.22 3.32
C LEU A 143 1.44 -8.69 4.62
N ALA A 144 1.90 -7.53 5.09
CA ALA A 144 1.33 -6.89 6.27
C ALA A 144 -0.15 -6.53 6.08
N LEU A 145 -0.50 -5.96 4.91
CA LEU A 145 -1.90 -5.70 4.54
C LEU A 145 -2.71 -6.99 4.44
N ALA A 146 -2.19 -8.01 3.76
CA ALA A 146 -2.88 -9.28 3.58
C ALA A 146 -3.18 -9.94 4.93
N GLN A 147 -2.20 -9.99 5.83
CA GLN A 147 -2.38 -10.54 7.16
C GLN A 147 -3.35 -9.68 8.00
N ALA A 148 -3.22 -8.36 7.98
CA ALA A 148 -4.10 -7.49 8.75
C ALA A 148 -5.56 -7.54 8.29
N PHE A 149 -5.81 -7.70 6.98
CA PHE A 149 -7.14 -7.71 6.37
C PHE A 149 -7.67 -9.12 6.04
N GLU A 150 -7.00 -10.17 6.52
CA GLU A 150 -7.39 -11.59 6.30
C GLU A 150 -7.54 -11.94 4.81
N VAL A 151 -6.62 -11.45 3.98
CA VAL A 151 -6.53 -11.83 2.57
C VAL A 151 -5.56 -12.99 2.42
N GLU A 152 -6.03 -14.08 1.80
CA GLU A 152 -5.20 -15.22 1.46
C GLU A 152 -4.13 -14.83 0.45
N VAL A 153 -2.87 -15.16 0.75
CA VAL A 153 -1.75 -14.98 -0.15
C VAL A 153 -1.61 -16.25 -0.97
N PRO A 154 -1.77 -16.19 -2.30
CA PRO A 154 -1.62 -17.36 -3.14
C PRO A 154 -0.21 -17.94 -3.02
N SER A 155 -0.11 -19.27 -2.96
CA SER A 155 1.14 -20.02 -3.04
C SER A 155 1.81 -19.94 -4.42
#